data_AF-Q4RN44-F1
#
_entry.id   AF-Q4RN44-F1
#
_cell.length_a   1.000
_cell.length_b   1.000
_cell.length_c   1.000
_cell.angle_alpha   90.00
_cell.angle_beta   90.00
_cell.angle_gamma   90.00
#
_symmetry.space_group_name_H-M   'P 1'
#
loop_
_entity.id
_entity.type
_entity.pdbx_description
1 polymer ?
#
loop_
_entity_poly.entity_id
_entity_poly.type
_entity_poly.pdbx_seq_one_letter_code
_entity_poly.pdbx_strand_id
1 'polypeptide(L)'
;MLTHFLAHASRSLSLMEEWRSLVSQLIAVCYRMSDVVSPVVQSSSPEGLIPMDSESGNEGYRVTAQMVLVCCWRSMKEVAMLLGQLCQSLPLHYSDGTSQTHPGLITEAQVEGVGLYFRQQLLQSRHRGAFELAYVGFVRLTDMLCRSRSQVLQQLPSLWLSEVLEEVKSSDPSSKLCATRRSAGIPFFIQALLSSEPRSSSCSLLKMTMRGLIALAVPADGDSDGSNVPQVHALNILRALYRDTRLGENIIPFVSDGMQAAVLGFTSPVWAVRNSSTLLFSTLITRIFGVKKGKDEHSKKNRMTGHEFFTRFPALYPFLLNQLEDAAASVER
;
A
#
# COMPACT_ATOMS: atom_id res chain seq x y z
N MET A 1 24.21 -15.96 -4.90
CA MET A 1 24.44 -17.40 -4.66
C MET A 1 23.36 -18.24 -5.33
N LEU A 2 22.06 -18.08 -4.99
CA LEU A 2 20.94 -18.75 -5.69
C LEU A 2 20.93 -18.54 -7.21
N THR A 3 21.01 -17.31 -7.70
CA THR A 3 21.08 -17.00 -9.14
C THR A 3 22.27 -17.65 -9.87
N HIS A 4 23.42 -17.78 -9.19
CA HIS A 4 24.62 -18.42 -9.74
C HIS A 4 24.51 -19.96 -9.72
N PHE A 5 23.82 -20.53 -8.73
CA PHE A 5 23.48 -21.96 -8.69
C PHE A 5 22.47 -22.34 -9.78
N LEU A 6 21.48 -21.48 -10.04
CA LEU A 6 20.43 -21.73 -11.04
C LEU A 6 20.95 -21.65 -12.49
N ALA A 7 21.94 -20.80 -12.76
CA ALA A 7 22.64 -20.78 -14.05
C ALA A 7 23.36 -22.12 -14.34
N HIS A 8 23.87 -22.80 -13.31
CA HIS A 8 24.49 -24.13 -13.43
C HIS A 8 23.49 -25.29 -13.44
N ALA A 9 22.35 -25.16 -12.76
CA ALA A 9 21.28 -26.17 -12.77
C ALA A 9 20.64 -26.37 -14.15
N SER A 10 20.82 -25.41 -15.09
CA SER A 10 20.29 -25.47 -16.46
C SER A 10 20.94 -26.54 -17.37
N ARG A 11 21.95 -27.29 -16.90
CA ARG A 11 22.69 -28.25 -17.72
C ARG A 11 22.05 -29.63 -17.84
N SER A 12 21.00 -29.94 -17.08
CA SER A 12 20.20 -31.18 -17.24
C SER A 12 18.71 -30.89 -17.12
N LEU A 13 17.91 -31.43 -18.04
CA LEU A 13 16.45 -31.34 -18.02
C LEU A 13 15.85 -32.05 -16.79
N SER A 14 16.43 -33.18 -16.35
CA SER A 14 15.97 -33.91 -15.17
C SER A 14 16.08 -33.09 -13.88
N LEU A 15 17.22 -32.40 -13.70
CA LEU A 15 17.42 -31.49 -12.57
C LEU A 15 16.41 -30.34 -12.62
N MET A 16 16.07 -29.82 -13.80
CA MET A 16 15.10 -28.74 -13.94
C MET A 16 13.69 -29.14 -13.50
N GLU A 17 13.25 -30.37 -13.79
CA GLU A 17 11.95 -30.88 -13.34
C GLU A 17 11.90 -31.07 -11.82
N GLU A 18 12.96 -31.61 -11.22
CA GLU A 18 13.08 -31.73 -9.76
C GLU A 18 13.02 -30.36 -9.08
N TRP A 19 13.75 -29.37 -9.61
CA TRP A 19 13.71 -27.99 -9.10
C TRP A 19 12.32 -27.36 -9.26
N ARG A 20 11.64 -27.56 -10.39
CA ARG A 20 10.26 -27.09 -10.59
C ARG A 20 9.29 -27.73 -9.59
N SER A 21 9.43 -29.02 -9.34
CA SER A 21 8.65 -29.74 -8.33
C SER A 21 8.90 -29.16 -6.94
N LEU A 22 10.16 -28.95 -6.56
CA LEU A 22 10.53 -28.36 -5.27
C LEU A 22 9.98 -26.94 -5.11
N VAL A 23 10.10 -26.07 -6.12
CA VAL A 23 9.55 -24.71 -6.11
C VAL A 23 8.03 -24.74 -5.94
N SER A 24 7.35 -25.63 -6.66
CA SER A 24 5.89 -25.78 -6.56
C SER A 24 5.47 -26.24 -5.17
N GLN A 25 6.18 -27.21 -4.60
CA GLN A 25 5.95 -27.67 -3.22
C GLN A 25 6.21 -26.56 -2.20
N LEU A 26 7.27 -25.77 -2.39
CA LEU A 26 7.60 -24.66 -1.50
C LEU A 26 6.53 -23.58 -1.49
N ILE A 27 6.03 -23.17 -2.68
CA ILE A 27 4.91 -22.23 -2.80
C ILE A 27 3.66 -22.80 -2.14
N ALA A 28 3.36 -24.09 -2.34
CA ALA A 28 2.20 -24.73 -1.72
C ALA A 28 2.32 -24.82 -0.17
N VAL A 29 3.51 -25.09 0.38
CA VAL A 29 3.78 -25.05 1.82
C VAL A 29 3.57 -23.64 2.37
N CYS A 30 4.04 -22.61 1.66
CA CYS A 30 3.83 -21.22 2.01
C CYS A 30 2.34 -20.87 2.14
N TYR A 31 1.52 -21.28 1.16
CA TYR A 31 0.07 -21.07 1.21
C TYR A 31 -0.57 -21.79 2.39
N ARG A 32 -0.28 -23.09 2.58
CA ARG A 32 -0.83 -23.85 3.72
C ARG A 32 -0.43 -23.25 5.07
N MET A 33 0.82 -22.81 5.22
CA MET A 33 1.28 -22.15 6.43
C MET A 33 0.50 -20.86 6.68
N SER A 34 0.28 -20.06 5.62
CA SER A 34 -0.53 -18.85 5.73
C SER A 34 -1.98 -19.15 6.11
N ASP A 35 -2.61 -20.15 5.49
CA ASP A 35 -3.99 -20.51 5.77
C ASP A 35 -4.20 -20.88 7.24
N VAL A 36 -3.24 -21.60 7.84
CA VAL A 36 -3.27 -21.98 9.26
C VAL A 36 -3.20 -20.77 10.20
N VAL A 37 -2.35 -19.78 9.89
CA VAL A 37 -2.11 -18.64 10.79
C VAL A 37 -2.98 -17.41 10.48
N SER A 38 -3.57 -17.35 9.28
CA SER A 38 -4.38 -16.22 8.81
C SER A 38 -5.58 -15.89 9.72
N PRO A 39 -6.33 -16.85 10.30
CA PRO A 39 -7.47 -16.54 11.15
C PRO A 39 -7.07 -15.78 12.41
N VAL A 40 -5.87 -16.03 12.93
CA VAL A 40 -5.33 -15.34 14.11
C VAL A 40 -5.02 -13.89 13.75
N VAL A 41 -4.27 -13.61 12.69
CA VAL A 41 -3.87 -12.24 12.31
C VAL A 41 -5.00 -11.40 11.71
N GLN A 42 -6.05 -12.06 11.20
CA GLN A 42 -7.25 -11.41 10.68
C GLN A 42 -8.33 -11.20 11.75
N SER A 43 -8.17 -11.79 12.95
CA SER A 43 -9.11 -11.62 14.06
C SER A 43 -9.20 -10.15 14.50
N SER A 44 -10.40 -9.73 14.91
CA SER A 44 -10.66 -8.39 15.46
C SER A 44 -10.07 -8.19 16.87
N SER A 45 -9.83 -9.29 17.60
CA SER A 45 -9.22 -9.30 18.94
C SER A 45 -8.25 -10.49 19.06
N PRO A 46 -7.10 -10.42 18.38
CA PRO A 46 -6.18 -11.57 18.29
C PRO A 46 -5.45 -11.88 19.60
N GLU A 47 -5.42 -10.92 20.53
CA GLU A 47 -4.77 -11.06 21.84
C GLU A 47 -5.68 -11.71 22.90
N GLY A 48 -6.96 -11.94 22.58
CA GLY A 48 -7.97 -12.40 23.53
C GLY A 48 -8.35 -11.31 24.55
N LEU A 49 -9.51 -11.47 25.19
CA LEU A 49 -9.86 -10.70 26.39
C LEU A 49 -9.26 -11.45 27.58
N ILE A 50 -8.01 -11.17 27.94
CA ILE A 50 -7.40 -11.71 29.16
C ILE A 50 -7.61 -10.65 30.27
N PRO A 51 -8.49 -10.88 31.26
CA PRO A 51 -8.56 -10.00 32.44
C PRO A 51 -7.20 -9.97 33.11
N MET A 52 -6.71 -8.79 33.49
CA MET A 52 -5.38 -8.64 34.11
C MET A 52 -5.26 -9.26 35.53
N ASP A 53 -6.34 -9.82 36.09
CA ASP A 53 -6.41 -10.24 37.49
C ASP A 53 -6.68 -11.75 37.66
N SER A 54 -5.86 -12.61 37.08
CA SER A 54 -5.86 -14.04 37.46
C SER A 54 -4.44 -14.51 37.80
N GLU A 55 -3.90 -13.98 38.90
CA GLU A 55 -2.87 -14.65 39.68
C GLU A 55 -3.51 -15.84 40.43
N SER A 56 -3.82 -16.90 39.69
CA SER A 56 -4.13 -18.21 40.28
C SER A 56 -3.02 -19.17 39.85
N GLY A 57 -2.18 -19.50 40.82
CA GLY A 57 -0.91 -20.20 40.66
C GLY A 57 -1.01 -21.54 39.92
N ASN A 58 -0.20 -21.64 38.86
CA ASN A 58 0.59 -22.82 38.51
C ASN A 58 1.60 -22.38 37.43
N GLU A 59 2.89 -22.22 37.79
CA GLU A 59 3.97 -21.75 36.89
C GLU A 59 4.45 -22.84 35.92
N GLY A 60 3.53 -23.45 35.18
CA GLY A 60 3.84 -24.15 33.93
C GLY A 60 3.69 -23.17 32.77
N TYR A 61 4.65 -23.09 31.85
CA TYR A 61 4.65 -22.26 30.62
C TYR A 61 3.23 -22.01 30.05
N ARG A 62 2.56 -20.94 30.50
CA ARG A 62 1.21 -20.61 30.02
C ARG A 62 1.37 -19.96 28.64
N VAL A 63 1.08 -20.71 27.58
CA VAL A 63 1.01 -20.17 26.23
C VAL A 63 -0.11 -19.13 26.21
N THR A 64 0.25 -17.85 26.03
CA THR A 64 -0.73 -16.77 25.96
C THR A 64 -1.20 -16.56 24.52
N ALA A 65 -2.39 -15.98 24.35
CA ALA A 65 -2.89 -15.58 23.03
C ALA A 65 -1.93 -14.58 22.34
N GLN A 66 -1.24 -13.74 23.11
CA GLN A 66 -0.19 -12.87 22.58
C GLN A 66 1.02 -13.64 22.03
N MET A 67 1.46 -14.72 22.70
CA MET A 67 2.54 -15.57 22.17
C MET A 67 2.14 -16.24 20.86
N VAL A 68 0.90 -16.75 20.77
CA VAL A 68 0.35 -17.32 19.54
C VAL A 68 0.29 -16.27 18.43
N LEU A 69 -0.23 -15.07 18.71
CA LEU A 69 -0.26 -13.97 17.74
C LEU A 69 1.13 -13.63 17.22
N VAL A 70 2.14 -13.54 18.10
CA VAL A 70 3.53 -13.27 17.72
C VAL A 70 4.07 -14.33 16.76
N CYS A 71 3.85 -15.61 17.07
CA CYS A 71 4.22 -16.69 16.17
C CYS A 71 3.50 -16.58 14.83
N CYS A 72 2.19 -16.36 14.83
CA CYS A 72 1.37 -16.27 13.61
C CYS A 72 1.82 -15.13 12.69
N TRP A 73 1.99 -13.90 13.18
CA TRP A 73 2.38 -12.80 12.30
C TRP A 73 3.84 -12.91 11.84
N ARG A 74 4.73 -13.52 12.64
CA ARG A 74 6.11 -13.83 12.20
C ARG A 74 6.14 -14.90 11.13
N SER A 75 5.31 -15.94 11.23
CA SER A 75 5.16 -16.94 10.16
C SER A 75 4.66 -16.28 8.87
N MET A 76 3.65 -15.41 8.96
CA MET A 76 3.15 -14.64 7.81
C MET A 76 4.25 -13.78 7.15
N LYS A 77 5.10 -13.15 7.96
CA LYS A 77 6.26 -12.38 7.48
C LYS A 77 7.20 -13.25 6.67
N GLU A 78 7.64 -14.40 7.19
CA GLU A 78 8.62 -15.24 6.50
C GLU A 78 8.03 -15.84 5.22
N VAL A 79 6.75 -16.21 5.23
CA VAL A 79 6.02 -16.63 4.01
C VAL A 79 6.02 -15.52 2.96
N ALA A 80 5.60 -14.30 3.33
CA ALA A 80 5.56 -13.16 2.43
C ALA A 80 6.94 -12.83 1.84
N MET A 81 7.98 -12.81 2.68
CA MET A 81 9.34 -12.54 2.25
C MET A 81 9.86 -13.62 1.30
N LEU A 82 9.61 -14.89 1.61
CA LEU A 82 10.01 -16.01 0.77
C LEU A 82 9.32 -15.98 -0.59
N LEU A 83 8.00 -15.82 -0.63
CA LEU A 83 7.24 -15.76 -1.88
C LEU A 83 7.69 -14.59 -2.78
N GLY A 84 7.89 -13.41 -2.21
CA GLY A 84 8.44 -12.26 -2.95
C GLY A 84 9.85 -12.53 -3.48
N GLN A 85 10.71 -13.18 -2.69
CA GLN A 85 12.07 -13.53 -3.09
C GLN A 85 12.10 -14.59 -4.20
N LEU A 86 11.22 -15.60 -4.15
CA LEU A 86 11.09 -16.62 -5.19
C LEU A 86 10.71 -15.97 -6.53
N CYS A 87 9.69 -15.11 -6.53
CA CYS A 87 9.26 -14.41 -7.73
C CYS A 87 10.37 -13.53 -8.31
N GLN A 88 11.14 -12.85 -7.46
CA GLN A 88 12.21 -11.95 -7.89
C GLN A 88 13.47 -12.68 -8.41
N SER A 89 13.75 -13.88 -7.89
CA SER A 89 15.04 -14.55 -8.09
C SER A 89 15.00 -15.72 -9.07
N LEU A 90 13.85 -16.37 -9.23
CA LEU A 90 13.73 -17.54 -10.08
C LEU A 90 13.52 -17.14 -11.55
N PRO A 91 14.16 -17.85 -12.50
CA PRO A 91 13.91 -17.61 -13.91
C PRO A 91 12.45 -17.96 -14.25
N LEU A 92 11.77 -17.04 -14.94
CA LEU A 92 10.38 -17.22 -15.35
C LEU A 92 10.29 -18.19 -16.53
N HIS A 93 9.39 -19.17 -16.41
CA HIS A 93 8.91 -19.97 -17.52
C HIS A 93 7.73 -19.25 -18.17
N TYR A 94 7.91 -18.80 -19.40
CA TYR A 94 6.89 -18.09 -20.16
C TYR A 94 7.02 -18.40 -21.65
N SER A 95 5.92 -18.25 -22.38
CA SER A 95 5.90 -18.28 -23.84
C SER A 95 5.85 -16.85 -24.36
N ASP A 96 6.74 -16.50 -25.28
CA ASP A 96 6.66 -15.19 -25.93
C ASP A 96 5.63 -15.20 -27.08
N GLY A 97 5.24 -14.01 -27.54
CA GLY A 97 4.32 -13.86 -28.67
C GLY A 97 4.84 -14.42 -30.01
N THR A 98 6.07 -14.96 -30.05
CA THR A 98 6.66 -15.64 -31.21
C THR A 98 6.63 -17.17 -31.09
N SER A 99 5.87 -17.70 -30.11
CA SER A 99 5.75 -19.14 -29.80
C SER A 99 7.05 -19.79 -29.29
N GLN A 100 8.06 -19.00 -28.91
CA GLN A 100 9.25 -19.52 -28.23
C GLN A 100 8.96 -19.67 -26.74
N THR A 101 9.16 -20.88 -26.22
CA THR A 101 9.01 -21.16 -24.80
C THR A 101 10.36 -21.00 -24.12
N HIS A 102 10.45 -20.07 -23.18
CA HIS A 102 11.65 -19.85 -22.39
C HIS A 102 11.61 -20.73 -21.14
N PRO A 103 12.57 -21.66 -20.95
CA PRO A 103 12.60 -22.51 -19.77
C PRO A 103 12.87 -21.68 -18.51
N GLY A 104 12.06 -21.90 -17.48
CA GLY A 104 12.25 -21.32 -16.15
C GLY A 104 11.83 -22.28 -15.03
N LEU A 105 11.94 -21.82 -13.79
CA LEU A 105 11.63 -22.59 -12.59
C LEU A 105 10.32 -22.17 -11.91
N ILE A 106 9.81 -20.99 -12.25
CA ILE A 106 8.52 -20.50 -11.80
C ILE A 106 7.66 -20.12 -13.01
N THR A 107 6.38 -20.47 -12.98
CA THR A 107 5.44 -20.20 -14.08
C THR A 107 4.69 -18.88 -13.89
N GLU A 108 4.13 -18.34 -14.98
CA GLU A 108 3.25 -17.15 -14.92
C GLU A 108 2.09 -17.36 -13.93
N ALA A 109 1.43 -18.51 -13.98
CA ALA A 109 0.32 -18.86 -13.08
C ALA A 109 0.74 -18.89 -11.60
N GLN A 110 1.95 -19.38 -11.30
CA GLN A 110 2.47 -19.36 -9.92
C GLN A 110 2.76 -17.94 -9.45
N VAL A 111 3.34 -17.10 -10.31
CA VAL A 111 3.59 -15.69 -10.00
C VAL A 111 2.28 -14.94 -9.77
N GLU A 112 1.28 -15.14 -10.63
CA GLU A 112 -0.05 -14.55 -10.46
C GLU A 112 -0.70 -15.02 -9.16
N GLY A 113 -0.64 -16.31 -8.84
CA GLY A 113 -1.13 -16.86 -7.57
C GLY A 113 -0.45 -16.22 -6.35
N VAL A 114 0.86 -15.93 -6.43
CA VAL A 114 1.57 -15.20 -5.37
C VAL A 114 1.06 -13.75 -5.27
N GLY A 115 0.73 -13.12 -6.40
CA GLY A 115 0.08 -11.81 -6.42
C GLY A 115 -1.28 -11.80 -5.73
N LEU A 116 -2.12 -12.80 -6.02
CA LEU A 116 -3.42 -12.99 -5.37
C LEU A 116 -3.27 -13.22 -3.86
N TYR A 117 -2.26 -13.99 -3.44
CA TYR A 117 -1.89 -14.13 -2.03
C TYR A 117 -1.60 -12.77 -1.39
N PHE A 118 -0.72 -11.96 -1.99
CA PHE A 118 -0.40 -10.64 -1.43
C PHE A 118 -1.61 -9.70 -1.41
N ARG A 119 -2.45 -9.72 -2.45
CA ARG A 119 -3.72 -8.99 -2.47
C ARG A 119 -4.59 -9.37 -1.28
N GLN A 120 -4.78 -10.66 -1.05
CA GLN A 120 -5.56 -11.15 0.09
C GLN A 120 -4.98 -10.64 1.42
N GLN A 121 -3.67 -10.77 1.62
CA GLN A 121 -3.04 -10.38 2.88
C GLN A 121 -3.06 -8.87 3.12
N LEU A 122 -2.82 -8.05 2.08
CA LEU A 122 -2.82 -6.60 2.21
C LEU A 122 -4.24 -6.04 2.36
N LEU A 123 -5.24 -6.63 1.71
CA LEU A 123 -6.60 -6.10 1.75
C LEU A 123 -7.47 -6.67 2.89
N GLN A 124 -7.10 -7.82 3.47
CA GLN A 124 -7.91 -8.48 4.52
C GLN A 124 -7.27 -8.49 5.91
N SER A 125 -5.94 -8.31 6.02
CA SER A 125 -5.27 -8.37 7.31
C SER A 125 -5.60 -7.14 8.18
N ARG A 126 -5.86 -7.39 9.47
CA ARG A 126 -6.15 -6.35 10.48
C ARG A 126 -4.96 -6.06 11.37
N HIS A 127 -3.97 -6.94 11.41
CA HIS A 127 -2.78 -6.78 12.23
C HIS A 127 -1.72 -5.96 11.47
N ARG A 128 -1.31 -4.83 12.05
CA ARG A 128 -0.36 -3.90 11.44
C ARG A 128 0.95 -4.56 11.01
N GLY A 129 1.54 -5.36 11.90
CA GLY A 129 2.76 -6.08 11.57
C GLY A 129 2.60 -7.05 10.40
N ALA A 130 1.41 -7.63 10.19
CA ALA A 130 1.20 -8.60 9.12
C ALA A 130 1.14 -7.92 7.75
N PHE A 131 0.37 -6.83 7.59
CA PHE A 131 0.29 -6.14 6.29
C PHE A 131 1.55 -5.30 5.98
N GLU A 132 2.23 -4.70 6.96
CA GLU A 132 3.48 -3.96 6.71
C GLU A 132 4.59 -4.88 6.18
N LEU A 133 4.60 -6.15 6.60
CA LEU A 133 5.60 -7.13 6.16
C LEU A 133 5.19 -7.81 4.86
N ALA A 134 3.89 -8.10 4.67
CA ALA A 134 3.36 -8.52 3.38
C ALA A 134 3.70 -7.50 2.28
N TYR A 135 3.64 -6.21 2.59
CA TYR A 135 4.01 -5.13 1.69
C TYR A 135 5.47 -5.23 1.20
N VAL A 136 6.43 -5.58 2.07
CA VAL A 136 7.84 -5.74 1.66
C VAL A 136 8.00 -6.86 0.62
N GLY A 137 7.31 -7.99 0.83
CA GLY A 137 7.30 -9.08 -0.14
C GLY A 137 6.59 -8.69 -1.44
N PHE A 138 5.49 -7.96 -1.35
CA PHE A 138 4.72 -7.52 -2.50
C PHE A 138 5.50 -6.53 -3.37
N VAL A 139 6.28 -5.60 -2.78
CA VAL A 139 7.17 -4.71 -3.53
C VAL A 139 8.17 -5.48 -4.40
N ARG A 140 8.71 -6.60 -3.90
CA ARG A 140 9.62 -7.45 -4.71
C ARG A 140 8.90 -8.07 -5.90
N LEU A 141 7.66 -8.49 -5.71
CA LEU A 141 6.82 -9.01 -6.78
C LEU A 141 6.51 -7.91 -7.81
N THR A 142 6.02 -6.75 -7.39
CA THR A 142 5.65 -5.66 -8.30
C THR A 142 6.85 -5.14 -9.09
N ASP A 143 8.01 -5.01 -8.46
CA ASP A 143 9.27 -4.65 -9.14
C ASP A 143 9.65 -5.67 -10.23
N MET A 144 9.41 -6.96 -9.97
CA MET A 144 9.65 -8.02 -10.96
C MET A 144 8.62 -7.98 -12.09
N LEU A 145 7.32 -7.85 -11.78
CA LEU A 145 6.25 -7.78 -12.78
C LEU A 145 6.49 -6.66 -13.80
N CYS A 146 6.85 -5.47 -13.32
CA CYS A 146 7.14 -4.30 -14.17
C CYS A 146 8.37 -4.48 -15.07
N ARG A 147 9.24 -5.46 -14.79
CA ARG A 147 10.45 -5.78 -15.55
C ARG A 147 10.38 -7.13 -16.26
N SER A 148 9.25 -7.83 -16.12
CA SER A 148 9.04 -9.15 -16.70
C SER A 148 9.09 -9.07 -18.21
N ARG A 149 9.48 -10.15 -18.89
CA ARG A 149 9.37 -10.27 -20.35
C ARG A 149 8.02 -10.83 -20.80
N SER A 150 7.25 -11.39 -19.86
CA SER A 150 5.89 -11.82 -20.11
C SER A 150 4.96 -10.61 -20.16
N GLN A 151 4.22 -10.49 -21.28
CA GLN A 151 3.19 -9.45 -21.42
C GLN A 151 2.03 -9.67 -20.46
N VAL A 152 1.67 -10.94 -20.17
CA VAL A 152 0.61 -11.29 -19.20
C VAL A 152 0.95 -10.72 -17.83
N LEU A 153 2.17 -10.98 -17.35
CA LEU A 153 2.61 -10.49 -16.04
C LEU A 153 2.79 -8.97 -15.98
N GLN A 154 3.20 -8.33 -17.08
CA GLN A 154 3.34 -6.87 -17.15
C GLN A 154 1.99 -6.13 -17.03
N GLN A 155 0.87 -6.78 -17.39
CA GLN A 155 -0.48 -6.20 -17.32
C GLN A 155 -1.10 -6.30 -15.92
N LEU A 156 -0.63 -7.23 -15.08
CA LEU A 156 -1.19 -7.47 -13.75
C LEU A 156 -1.18 -6.23 -12.84
N PRO A 157 -0.10 -5.42 -12.77
CA PRO A 157 -0.11 -4.24 -11.92
C PRO A 157 -1.20 -3.22 -12.27
N SER A 158 -1.43 -2.96 -13.56
CA SER A 158 -2.47 -2.03 -13.98
C SER A 158 -3.89 -2.59 -13.75
N LEU A 159 -4.07 -3.90 -13.96
CA LEU A 159 -5.33 -4.59 -13.70
C LEU A 159 -5.68 -4.57 -12.20
N TRP A 160 -4.76 -4.97 -11.33
CA TRP A 160 -5.03 -4.98 -9.89
C TRP A 160 -5.23 -3.58 -9.32
N LEU A 161 -4.54 -2.59 -9.86
CA LEU A 161 -4.73 -1.19 -9.49
C LEU A 161 -6.13 -0.70 -9.87
N SER A 162 -6.61 -0.98 -11.09
CA SER A 162 -7.94 -0.57 -11.51
C SER A 162 -9.02 -1.26 -10.68
N GLU A 163 -8.92 -2.56 -10.46
CA GLU A 163 -9.86 -3.31 -9.61
C GLU A 163 -9.96 -2.71 -8.20
N VAL A 164 -8.82 -2.46 -7.53
CA VAL A 164 -8.84 -1.91 -6.16
C VAL A 164 -9.35 -0.47 -6.14
N LEU A 165 -9.07 0.34 -7.16
CA LEU A 165 -9.61 1.69 -7.24
C LEU A 165 -11.14 1.69 -7.47
N GLU A 166 -11.65 0.75 -8.26
CA GLU A 166 -13.10 0.56 -8.40
C GLU A 166 -13.75 0.07 -7.10
N GLU A 167 -13.11 -0.86 -6.37
CA GLU A 167 -13.56 -1.25 -5.04
C GLU A 167 -13.60 -0.06 -4.07
N VAL A 168 -12.60 0.84 -4.12
CA VAL A 168 -12.55 2.07 -3.28
C VAL A 168 -13.66 3.07 -3.65
N LYS A 169 -14.02 3.18 -4.93
CA LYS A 169 -15.11 4.04 -5.39
C LYS A 169 -16.48 3.47 -5.01
N SER A 170 -16.61 2.14 -5.03
CA SER A 170 -17.86 1.48 -4.71
C SER A 170 -18.25 1.74 -3.25
N SER A 171 -19.43 2.32 -3.04
CA SER A 171 -19.99 2.57 -1.70
C SER A 171 -20.83 1.40 -1.21
N ASP A 172 -20.51 0.17 -1.63
CA ASP A 172 -21.33 -1.00 -1.32
C ASP A 172 -21.33 -1.27 0.21
N PRO A 173 -22.50 -1.26 0.89
CA PRO A 173 -22.59 -1.63 2.30
C PRO A 173 -22.14 -3.08 2.58
N SER A 174 -22.17 -3.95 1.57
CA SER A 174 -21.68 -5.33 1.61
C SER A 174 -20.17 -5.45 1.37
N SER A 175 -19.54 -4.38 0.87
CA SER A 175 -18.10 -4.35 0.65
C SER A 175 -17.38 -4.56 1.98
N LYS A 176 -16.37 -5.44 1.94
CA LYS A 176 -15.51 -5.72 3.09
C LYS A 176 -14.68 -4.48 3.47
N LEU A 177 -14.63 -3.45 2.62
CA LEU A 177 -13.93 -2.20 2.84
C LEU A 177 -14.81 -1.26 3.65
N CYS A 178 -14.33 -0.89 4.84
CA CYS A 178 -14.95 0.09 5.70
C CYS A 178 -13.88 1.14 6.01
N ALA A 179 -14.28 2.40 6.20
CA ALA A 179 -13.40 3.53 6.55
C ALA A 179 -12.49 3.31 7.79
N THR A 180 -12.63 2.19 8.50
CA THR A 180 -11.86 1.80 9.70
C THR A 180 -10.82 0.72 9.39
N ARG A 181 -10.29 0.01 10.42
CA ARG A 181 -9.10 -0.87 10.38
C ARG A 181 -9.00 -1.88 9.20
N ARG A 182 -10.09 -2.18 8.50
CA ARG A 182 -10.12 -3.07 7.33
C ARG A 182 -9.44 -2.48 6.09
N SER A 183 -9.36 -1.16 5.95
CA SER A 183 -8.71 -0.51 4.80
C SER A 183 -7.25 -0.12 5.04
N ALA A 184 -6.65 -0.53 6.16
CA ALA A 184 -5.31 -0.07 6.54
C ALA A 184 -4.21 -0.52 5.57
N GLY A 185 -4.41 -1.65 4.86
CA GLY A 185 -3.46 -2.16 3.88
C GLY A 185 -3.72 -1.74 2.42
N ILE A 186 -4.87 -1.13 2.09
CA ILE A 186 -5.14 -0.58 0.74
C ILE A 186 -4.04 0.42 0.32
N PRO A 187 -3.65 1.40 1.17
CA PRO A 187 -2.60 2.34 0.79
C PRO A 187 -1.28 1.63 0.48
N PHE A 188 -0.92 0.59 1.24
CA PHE A 188 0.29 -0.19 0.99
C PHE A 188 0.23 -0.96 -0.33
N PHE A 189 -0.93 -1.53 -0.66
CA PHE A 189 -1.14 -2.24 -1.93
C PHE A 189 -0.96 -1.30 -3.13
N ILE A 190 -1.67 -0.17 -3.14
CA ILE A 190 -1.58 0.83 -4.21
C ILE A 190 -0.17 1.42 -4.27
N GLN A 191 0.44 1.72 -3.12
CA GLN A 191 1.79 2.27 -3.04
C GLN A 191 2.84 1.32 -3.62
N ALA A 192 2.73 0.00 -3.42
CA ALA A 192 3.65 -0.96 -4.03
C ALA A 192 3.53 -0.97 -5.56
N LEU A 193 2.31 -0.97 -6.09
CA LEU A 193 2.05 -0.96 -7.53
C LEU A 193 2.59 0.30 -8.22
N LEU A 194 2.31 1.47 -7.65
CA LEU A 194 2.71 2.75 -8.24
C LEU A 194 4.21 3.01 -8.12
N SER A 195 4.83 2.66 -6.99
CA SER A 195 6.26 2.91 -6.79
C SER A 195 7.17 1.95 -7.55
N SER A 196 6.63 0.83 -8.05
CA SER A 196 7.33 -0.10 -8.95
C SER A 196 7.20 0.26 -10.43
N GLU A 197 6.36 1.25 -10.78
CA GLU A 197 6.17 1.71 -12.15
C GLU A 197 7.52 2.14 -12.78
N PRO A 198 7.91 1.61 -13.95
CA PRO A 198 9.18 1.96 -14.57
C PRO A 198 9.28 3.45 -14.87
N ARG A 199 10.38 4.10 -14.51
CA ARG A 199 10.59 5.54 -14.79
C ARG A 199 10.64 5.89 -16.28
N SER A 200 10.89 4.90 -17.14
CA SER A 200 10.80 5.03 -18.60
C SER A 200 9.36 5.11 -19.10
N SER A 201 8.41 4.54 -18.36
CA SER A 201 7.01 4.85 -18.57
C SER A 201 6.79 6.28 -18.09
N SER A 202 5.94 7.04 -18.75
CA SER A 202 5.65 8.44 -18.40
C SER A 202 4.95 8.63 -17.04
N CYS A 203 5.03 7.62 -16.16
CA CYS A 203 4.34 7.48 -14.88
C CYS A 203 2.82 7.62 -15.06
N SER A 204 2.27 6.96 -16.09
CA SER A 204 0.88 7.11 -16.48
C SER A 204 -0.06 6.52 -15.44
N LEU A 205 0.30 5.39 -14.81
CA LEU A 205 -0.50 4.78 -13.74
C LEU A 205 -0.54 5.68 -12.52
N LEU A 206 0.61 6.23 -12.10
CA LEU A 206 0.66 7.22 -11.02
C LEU A 206 -0.21 8.44 -11.34
N LYS A 207 -0.05 9.03 -12.53
CA LYS A 207 -0.80 10.25 -12.92
C LYS A 207 -2.31 10.01 -12.94
N MET A 208 -2.76 8.90 -13.52
CA MET A 208 -4.19 8.54 -13.53
C MET A 208 -4.72 8.33 -12.11
N THR A 209 -3.97 7.60 -11.29
CA THR A 209 -4.38 7.29 -9.91
C THR A 209 -4.46 8.55 -9.05
N MET A 210 -3.46 9.43 -9.12
CA MET A 210 -3.45 10.69 -8.38
C MET A 210 -4.66 11.55 -8.74
N ARG A 211 -4.96 11.72 -10.03
CA ARG A 211 -6.14 12.48 -10.49
C ARG A 211 -7.45 11.88 -9.99
N GLY A 212 -7.60 10.57 -10.11
CA GLY A 212 -8.80 9.87 -9.64
C GLY A 212 -9.01 9.99 -8.12
N LEU A 213 -7.94 9.83 -7.34
CA LEU A 213 -7.99 9.97 -5.89
C LEU A 213 -8.24 11.41 -5.44
N ILE A 214 -7.62 12.40 -6.10
CA ILE A 214 -7.86 13.82 -5.80
C ILE A 214 -9.33 14.18 -6.07
N ALA A 215 -9.88 13.74 -7.20
CA ALA A 215 -11.29 13.96 -7.53
C ALA A 215 -12.23 13.32 -6.49
N LEU A 216 -11.89 12.14 -5.96
CA LEU A 216 -12.64 11.48 -4.89
C LEU A 216 -12.45 12.13 -3.50
N ALA A 217 -11.35 12.85 -3.28
CA ALA A 217 -11.02 13.44 -1.99
C ALA A 217 -11.70 14.80 -1.73
N VAL A 218 -12.10 15.50 -2.80
CA VAL A 218 -12.83 16.76 -2.71
C VAL A 218 -14.30 16.47 -2.43
N PRO A 219 -14.97 17.22 -1.53
CA PRO A 219 -16.41 17.09 -1.31
C PRO A 219 -17.18 17.30 -2.62
N ALA A 220 -18.15 16.44 -2.92
CA ALA A 220 -19.08 16.70 -4.03
C ALA A 220 -20.03 17.83 -3.60
N ASP A 221 -20.22 18.83 -4.47
CA ASP A 221 -21.22 19.87 -4.24
C ASP A 221 -22.62 19.24 -4.22
N GLY A 222 -23.30 19.31 -3.08
CA GLY A 222 -24.74 19.05 -2.96
C GLY A 222 -25.19 17.64 -2.58
N ASP A 223 -24.30 16.66 -2.37
CA ASP A 223 -24.74 15.28 -2.09
C ASP A 223 -24.62 14.95 -0.59
N SER A 224 -25.69 15.25 0.16
CA SER A 224 -25.79 14.97 1.60
C SER A 224 -26.25 13.54 1.92
N ASP A 225 -26.57 12.73 0.90
CA ASP A 225 -27.08 11.36 1.06
C ASP A 225 -26.06 10.27 0.65
N GLY A 226 -24.91 10.67 0.11
CA GLY A 226 -23.83 9.78 -0.31
C GLY A 226 -22.94 9.28 0.85
N SER A 227 -22.44 8.04 0.73
CA SER A 227 -21.44 7.52 1.66
C SER A 227 -20.14 8.31 1.56
N ASN A 228 -19.62 8.79 2.69
CA ASN A 228 -18.33 9.50 2.76
C ASN A 228 -17.13 8.54 2.82
N VAL A 229 -17.37 7.23 2.75
CA VAL A 229 -16.32 6.20 2.85
C VAL A 229 -15.29 6.29 1.71
N PRO A 230 -15.67 6.46 0.43
CA PRO A 230 -14.71 6.63 -0.66
C PRO A 230 -13.79 7.85 -0.47
N GLN A 231 -14.34 8.96 0.01
CA GLN A 231 -13.57 10.18 0.28
C GLN A 231 -12.51 9.93 1.37
N VAL A 232 -12.91 9.28 2.47
CA VAL A 232 -11.99 8.91 3.56
C VAL A 232 -10.88 7.96 3.05
N HIS A 233 -11.22 6.99 2.21
CA HIS A 233 -10.22 6.12 1.59
C HIS A 233 -9.27 6.90 0.69
N ALA A 234 -9.79 7.76 -0.18
CA ALA A 234 -8.99 8.59 -1.08
C ALA A 234 -7.99 9.46 -0.31
N LEU A 235 -8.43 10.17 0.73
CA LEU A 235 -7.57 11.00 1.59
C LEU A 235 -6.45 10.18 2.25
N ASN A 236 -6.77 8.97 2.75
CA ASN A 236 -5.78 8.11 3.40
C ASN A 236 -4.79 7.47 2.40
N ILE A 237 -5.24 7.15 1.19
CA ILE A 237 -4.36 6.65 0.12
C ILE A 237 -3.43 7.77 -0.35
N LEU A 238 -3.97 8.97 -0.63
CA LEU A 238 -3.17 10.15 -0.98
C LEU A 238 -2.10 10.43 0.08
N ARG A 239 -2.47 10.36 1.37
CA ARG A 239 -1.52 10.50 2.48
C ARG A 239 -0.37 9.51 2.37
N ALA A 240 -0.63 8.24 2.08
CA ALA A 240 0.45 7.26 1.93
C ALA A 240 1.33 7.57 0.72
N LEU A 241 0.75 7.97 -0.40
CA LEU A 241 1.47 8.31 -1.63
C LEU A 241 2.38 9.54 -1.45
N TYR A 242 1.90 10.64 -0.86
CA TYR A 242 2.75 11.81 -0.58
C TYR A 242 3.89 11.50 0.40
N ARG A 243 3.70 10.52 1.28
CA ARG A 243 4.72 10.05 2.22
C ARG A 243 5.76 9.14 1.57
N ASP A 244 5.44 8.47 0.46
CA ASP A 244 6.38 7.58 -0.20
C ASP A 244 7.54 8.37 -0.82
N THR A 245 8.75 8.09 -0.36
CA THR A 245 9.97 8.71 -0.89
C THR A 245 10.36 8.15 -2.24
N ARG A 246 9.93 6.93 -2.59
CA ARG A 246 10.22 6.27 -3.88
C ARG A 246 9.55 6.96 -5.06
N LEU A 247 8.41 7.62 -4.83
CA LEU A 247 7.71 8.41 -5.86
C LEU A 247 8.43 9.72 -6.20
N GLY A 248 9.35 10.19 -5.35
CA GLY A 248 10.25 11.32 -5.65
C GLY A 248 9.54 12.57 -6.21
N GLU A 249 10.11 13.20 -7.22
CA GLU A 249 9.53 14.41 -7.83
C GLU A 249 8.26 14.14 -8.65
N ASN A 250 7.94 12.88 -8.98
CA ASN A 250 6.76 12.55 -9.79
C ASN A 250 5.44 12.85 -9.07
N ILE A 251 5.46 12.99 -7.74
CA ILE A 251 4.28 13.34 -6.94
C ILE A 251 4.05 14.86 -6.86
N ILE A 252 5.08 15.67 -7.13
CA ILE A 252 5.08 17.13 -6.91
C ILE A 252 4.00 17.85 -7.72
N PRO A 253 3.72 17.50 -8.99
CA PRO A 253 2.65 18.14 -9.76
C PRO A 253 1.26 18.06 -9.11
N PHE A 254 1.05 17.12 -8.17
CA PHE A 254 -0.22 16.88 -7.51
C PHE A 254 -0.31 17.50 -6.11
N VAL A 255 0.77 18.12 -5.61
CA VAL A 255 0.82 18.63 -4.23
C VAL A 255 -0.18 19.76 -3.98
N SER A 256 -0.36 20.66 -4.96
CA SER A 256 -1.34 21.75 -4.85
C SER A 256 -2.76 21.21 -4.66
N ASP A 257 -3.20 20.31 -5.54
CA ASP A 257 -4.56 19.76 -5.48
C ASP A 257 -4.78 18.92 -4.22
N GLY A 258 -3.77 18.15 -3.79
CA GLY A 258 -3.82 17.41 -2.54
C GLY A 258 -3.94 18.33 -1.31
N MET A 259 -3.27 19.48 -1.32
CA MET A 259 -3.38 20.49 -0.26
C MET A 259 -4.77 21.12 -0.24
N GLN A 260 -5.33 21.44 -1.40
CA GLN A 260 -6.70 21.96 -1.51
C GLN A 260 -7.71 20.95 -0.96
N ALA A 261 -7.63 19.68 -1.37
CA ALA A 261 -8.49 18.62 -0.85
C ALA A 261 -8.39 18.46 0.68
N ALA A 262 -7.17 18.56 1.24
CA ALA A 262 -6.98 18.51 2.68
C ALA A 262 -7.63 19.70 3.40
N VAL A 263 -7.42 20.92 2.93
CA VAL A 263 -7.97 22.14 3.55
C VAL A 263 -9.49 22.16 3.48
N LEU A 264 -10.07 21.84 2.32
CA LEU A 264 -11.54 21.77 2.14
C LEU A 264 -12.19 20.74 3.07
N GLY A 265 -11.50 19.66 3.41
CA GLY A 265 -12.02 18.66 4.33
C GLY A 265 -12.02 19.06 5.81
N PHE A 266 -11.37 20.17 6.21
CA PHE A 266 -11.37 20.62 7.62
C PHE A 266 -12.75 21.05 8.12
N THR A 267 -13.58 21.61 7.23
CA THR A 267 -14.92 22.10 7.53
C THR A 267 -16.00 21.04 7.29
N SER A 268 -15.62 19.83 6.87
CA SER A 268 -16.57 18.74 6.63
C SER A 268 -17.43 18.46 7.88
N PRO A 269 -18.74 18.22 7.77
CA PRO A 269 -19.58 17.82 8.90
C PRO A 269 -19.24 16.41 9.41
N VAL A 270 -18.56 15.58 8.59
CA VAL A 270 -18.21 14.19 8.93
C VAL A 270 -16.85 14.12 9.63
N TRP A 271 -16.84 13.61 10.86
CA TRP A 271 -15.61 13.50 11.67
C TRP A 271 -14.50 12.71 10.98
N ALA A 272 -14.84 11.59 10.32
CA ALA A 272 -13.86 10.75 9.65
C ALA A 272 -13.14 11.49 8.51
N VAL A 273 -13.85 12.32 7.75
CA VAL A 273 -13.30 13.16 6.69
C VAL A 273 -12.35 14.20 7.30
N ARG A 274 -12.79 14.94 8.33
CA ARG A 274 -11.94 15.92 9.03
C ARG A 274 -10.63 15.29 9.51
N ASN A 275 -10.71 14.15 10.19
CA ASN A 275 -9.54 13.42 10.69
C ASN A 275 -8.58 13.01 9.55
N SER A 276 -9.10 12.41 8.48
CA SER A 276 -8.28 12.02 7.32
C SER A 276 -7.65 13.21 6.60
N SER A 277 -8.36 14.33 6.50
CA SER A 277 -7.85 15.59 5.94
C SER A 277 -6.74 16.19 6.79
N THR A 278 -6.86 16.22 8.12
CA THR A 278 -5.77 16.66 9.02
C THR A 278 -4.52 15.79 8.87
N LEU A 279 -4.72 14.47 8.76
CA LEU A 279 -3.62 13.53 8.55
C LEU A 279 -2.94 13.73 7.18
N LEU A 280 -3.71 14.00 6.12
CA LEU A 280 -3.18 14.32 4.80
C LEU A 280 -2.39 15.63 4.83
N PHE A 281 -2.97 16.70 5.40
CA PHE A 281 -2.34 18.00 5.55
C PHE A 281 -0.97 17.91 6.24
N SER A 282 -0.90 17.24 7.39
CA SER A 282 0.36 17.05 8.13
C SER A 282 1.45 16.37 7.27
N THR A 283 1.05 15.44 6.42
CA THR A 283 1.96 14.75 5.50
C THR A 283 2.44 15.67 4.39
N LEU A 284 1.54 16.48 3.82
CA LEU A 284 1.88 17.47 2.79
C LEU A 284 2.78 18.57 3.32
N ILE A 285 2.57 19.06 4.54
CA ILE A 285 3.49 19.99 5.20
C ILE A 285 4.89 19.40 5.28
N THR A 286 5.02 18.16 5.74
CA THR A 286 6.32 17.47 5.78
C THR A 286 6.90 17.26 4.37
N ARG A 287 6.06 17.02 3.37
CA ARG A 287 6.50 16.84 1.97
C ARG A 287 6.98 18.13 1.33
N ILE A 288 6.35 19.26 1.64
CA ILE A 288 6.68 20.57 1.07
C ILE A 288 7.88 21.19 1.76
N PHE A 289 7.87 21.22 3.11
CA PHE A 289 8.86 21.94 3.91
C PHE A 289 9.99 21.03 4.42
N GLY A 290 9.84 19.71 4.29
CA GLY A 290 10.77 18.73 4.83
C GLY A 290 10.56 18.46 6.32
N VAL A 291 11.42 17.61 6.87
CA VAL A 291 11.44 17.31 8.32
C VAL A 291 12.13 18.43 9.09
N LYS A 292 11.66 18.69 10.31
CA LYS A 292 12.26 19.66 11.22
C LYS A 292 13.72 19.29 11.51
N LYS A 293 14.66 20.18 11.21
CA LYS A 293 16.12 19.97 11.34
C LYS A 293 16.70 20.43 12.70
N GLY A 294 15.87 20.60 13.73
CA GLY A 294 16.29 21.03 15.06
C GLY A 294 15.14 21.11 16.07
N LYS A 295 15.46 21.28 17.36
CA LYS A 295 14.43 21.47 18.42
C LYS A 295 13.73 22.83 18.32
N ASP A 296 14.49 23.86 17.98
CA ASP A 296 13.96 25.22 17.78
C ASP A 296 13.03 25.27 16.57
N GLU A 297 11.77 25.60 16.84
CA GLU A 297 10.71 25.77 15.86
C GLU A 297 10.93 26.98 14.96
N HIS A 298 11.59 28.01 15.48
CA HIS A 298 11.79 29.27 14.79
C HIS A 298 13.08 29.28 13.95
N SER A 299 13.83 28.19 13.89
CA SER A 299 15.08 28.12 13.13
C SER A 299 14.87 28.46 11.65
N LYS A 300 15.72 29.32 11.08
CA LYS A 300 15.73 29.64 9.63
C LYS A 300 15.86 28.39 8.74
N LYS A 301 16.42 27.30 9.27
CA LYS A 301 16.59 26.01 8.56
C LYS A 301 15.28 25.23 8.36
N ASN A 302 14.20 25.64 9.04
CA ASN A 302 12.88 25.01 8.98
C ASN A 302 11.84 25.90 8.26
N ARG A 303 12.28 26.92 7.53
CA ARG A 303 11.40 27.89 6.86
C ARG A 303 11.66 27.89 5.36
N MET A 304 10.60 28.12 4.59
CA MET A 304 10.64 28.41 3.16
C MET A 304 10.03 29.80 2.95
N THR A 305 10.54 30.59 2.02
CA THR A 305 9.96 31.91 1.74
C THR A 305 8.61 31.75 1.03
N GLY A 306 7.70 32.71 1.24
CA GLY A 306 6.43 32.73 0.49
C GLY A 306 6.66 32.76 -1.02
N HIS A 307 7.66 33.52 -1.49
CA HIS A 307 8.02 33.58 -2.90
C HIS A 307 8.42 32.19 -3.45
N GLU A 308 9.27 31.44 -2.76
CA GLU A 308 9.66 30.09 -3.16
C GLU A 308 8.46 29.12 -3.14
N PHE A 309 7.65 29.17 -2.07
CA PHE A 309 6.46 28.32 -1.93
C PHE A 309 5.46 28.57 -3.06
N PHE A 310 5.08 29.82 -3.32
CA PHE A 310 4.10 30.16 -4.36
C PHE A 310 4.66 30.08 -5.78
N THR A 311 5.98 30.20 -5.96
CA THR A 311 6.60 29.89 -7.26
C THR A 311 6.49 28.39 -7.57
N ARG A 312 6.67 27.53 -6.55
CA ARG A 312 6.56 26.08 -6.70
C ARG A 312 5.11 25.60 -6.78
N PHE A 313 4.18 26.25 -6.07
CA PHE A 313 2.77 25.88 -5.96
C PHE A 313 1.85 27.09 -6.21
N PRO A 314 1.82 27.65 -7.43
CA PRO A 314 1.13 28.91 -7.72
C PRO A 314 -0.38 28.85 -7.47
N ALA A 315 -1.01 27.70 -7.71
CA ALA A 315 -2.43 27.49 -7.48
C ALA A 315 -2.85 27.64 -6.00
N LEU A 316 -1.92 27.52 -5.05
CA LEU A 316 -2.21 27.66 -3.63
C LEU A 316 -2.35 29.11 -3.17
N TYR A 317 -1.80 30.09 -3.91
CA TYR A 317 -1.92 31.49 -3.53
C TYR A 317 -3.38 31.99 -3.51
N PRO A 318 -4.11 31.98 -4.64
CA PRO A 318 -5.49 32.46 -4.64
C PRO A 318 -6.40 31.59 -3.77
N PHE A 319 -6.14 30.27 -3.71
CA PHE A 319 -6.92 29.36 -2.89
C PHE A 319 -6.81 29.67 -1.39
N LEU A 320 -5.58 29.78 -0.86
CA LEU A 320 -5.39 30.04 0.57
C LEU A 320 -5.88 31.44 0.97
N LEU A 321 -5.73 32.43 0.09
CA LEU A 321 -6.29 33.76 0.32
C LEU A 321 -7.81 33.69 0.50
N ASN A 322 -8.52 33.04 -0.43
CA ASN A 322 -9.98 32.89 -0.35
C ASN A 322 -10.40 32.16 0.94
N GLN A 323 -9.72 31.06 1.31
CA GLN A 323 -10.01 30.34 2.54
C GLN A 323 -9.79 31.17 3.82
N LEU A 324 -8.78 32.05 3.82
CA LEU A 324 -8.52 32.96 4.94
C LEU A 324 -9.57 34.08 5.03
N GLU A 325 -10.00 34.63 3.89
CA GLU A 325 -11.06 35.64 3.81
C GLU A 325 -12.40 35.05 4.31
N ASP A 326 -12.77 33.86 3.85
CA ASP A 326 -13.97 33.13 4.30
C ASP A 326 -13.93 32.88 5.82
N ALA A 327 -12.79 32.43 6.34
CA ALA A 327 -12.60 32.19 7.76
C ALA A 327 -12.68 33.48 8.58
N ALA A 328 -12.04 34.57 8.13
CA ALA A 328 -12.09 35.86 8.80
C ALA A 328 -13.52 36.42 8.88
N ALA A 329 -14.27 36.35 7.78
CA ALA A 329 -15.67 36.78 7.72
C ALA A 329 -16.58 35.97 8.66
N SER A 330 -16.24 34.71 8.94
CA SER A 330 -16.99 33.86 9.88
C SER A 330 -16.76 34.21 11.36
N VAL A 331 -15.63 34.85 11.69
CA VAL A 331 -15.28 35.28 13.06
C VAL A 331 -15.92 36.63 13.41
N GLU A 332 -16.22 37.45 12.42
CA GLU A 332 -16.88 38.76 12.59
C GLU A 332 -18.41 38.67 12.73
N ARG A 333 -19.00 37.47 12.64
CA ARG A 333 -20.42 37.19 12.89
C ARG A 333 -20.64 36.53 14.24
#